data_AF-A0A5E4PIT8-F1
#
_entry.id   AF-A0A5E4PIT8-F1
#
_cell.length_a   1.000
_cell.length_b   1.000
_cell.length_c   1.000
_cell.angle_alpha   90.00
_cell.angle_beta   90.00
_cell.angle_gamma   90.00
#
_symmetry.space_group_name_H-M   'P 1'
#
loop_
_entity.id
_entity.type
_entity.pdbx_description
1 polymer ?
#
loop_
_entity_poly.entity_id
_entity_poly.type
_entity_poly.pdbx_seq_one_letter_code
_entity_poly.pdbx_strand_id
1 'polypeptide(L)'
;MLRKKLAAAQLQRRMQEQEMALAGKGNVDEPAAENRSPNTAVCPDSIAQKIAVDAKLDVEKPKRGDDAIMTGASIGEHDSAYDMFRTEFHRGLDFVYGMSRPRAEYIRKALGGEALALSGVPTVDMQNRYIVPENPIDAKTDLSMTDGKVKEYHDFLSTHESEKYRSLAQYRERIASNDMKAKHKRTKYITRSCKAKIEETVSKGNQIHFVLDDGNHGWEMEAVVKKEGVAGNLITAKELRHVYKNKDKVINQHLLSSHVTFWRKGQKVQAPWVENPELWDGFVRKGSKK
;
A
#
# COMPACT_ATOMS: atom_id res chain seq x y z
N MET A 1 -28.66 13.42 52.26
CA MET A 1 -27.74 12.46 52.92
C MET A 1 -27.86 11.01 52.41
N LEU A 2 -29.06 10.48 52.11
CA LEU A 2 -29.22 9.08 51.67
C LEU A 2 -28.42 8.69 50.40
N ARG A 3 -28.34 9.57 49.39
CA ARG A 3 -27.61 9.28 48.15
C ARG A 3 -26.09 9.08 48.34
N LYS A 4 -25.49 9.79 49.31
CA LYS A 4 -24.06 9.62 49.64
C LYS A 4 -23.79 8.30 50.36
N LYS A 5 -24.72 7.83 51.20
CA LYS A 5 -24.61 6.52 51.87
C LYS A 5 -24.74 5.35 50.89
N LEU A 6 -25.61 5.47 49.88
CA LEU A 6 -25.76 4.46 48.84
C LEU A 6 -24.50 4.33 47.96
N ALA A 7 -23.89 5.46 47.57
CA ALA A 7 -22.67 5.46 46.78
C ALA A 7 -21.47 4.86 47.54
N ALA A 8 -21.35 5.12 48.85
CA ALA A 8 -20.31 4.54 49.69
C ALA A 8 -20.46 3.01 49.83
N ALA A 9 -21.68 2.52 50.00
CA ALA A 9 -21.96 1.08 50.10
C ALA A 9 -21.69 0.34 48.77
N GLN A 10 -21.96 0.97 47.63
CA GLN A 10 -21.64 0.39 46.31
C GLN A 10 -20.13 0.34 46.05
N LEU A 11 -19.38 1.32 46.54
CA LEU A 11 -17.92 1.33 46.42
C LEU A 11 -17.27 0.22 47.28
N GLN A 12 -17.75 0.03 48.51
CA GLN A 12 -17.28 -1.05 49.38
C GLN A 12 -17.52 -2.45 48.80
N ARG A 13 -18.69 -2.69 48.18
CA ARG A 13 -18.95 -3.97 47.50
C ARG A 13 -17.99 -4.24 46.34
N ARG A 14 -17.69 -3.23 45.53
CA ARG A 14 -16.75 -3.38 44.40
C ARG A 14 -15.32 -3.68 44.87
N MET A 15 -14.90 -3.12 46.00
CA MET A 15 -13.58 -3.42 46.57
C MET A 15 -13.50 -4.86 47.08
N GLN A 16 -14.52 -5.36 47.78
CA GLN A 16 -14.57 -6.75 48.23
C GLN A 16 -14.59 -7.75 47.06
N GLU A 17 -15.32 -7.44 45.98
CA GLU A 17 -15.35 -8.28 44.78
C GLU A 17 -13.98 -8.35 44.07
N GLN A 18 -13.21 -7.25 44.06
CA GLN A 18 -11.84 -7.25 43.52
C GLN A 18 -10.85 -8.03 44.38
N GLU A 19 -10.95 -7.95 45.71
CA GLU A 19 -10.09 -8.73 46.62
C GLU A 19 -10.34 -10.24 46.49
N MET A 20 -11.60 -10.66 46.38
CA MET A 20 -11.93 -12.08 46.16
C MET A 20 -11.45 -12.60 44.80
N ALA A 21 -11.45 -11.77 43.76
CA ALA A 21 -10.95 -12.16 42.43
C ALA A 21 -9.42 -12.34 42.40
N LEU A 22 -8.68 -11.64 43.27
CA LEU A 22 -7.22 -11.75 43.37
C LEU A 22 -6.78 -12.94 44.25
N ALA A 23 -7.60 -13.37 45.21
CA ALA A 23 -7.31 -14.51 46.07
C ALA A 23 -7.47 -15.89 45.37
N GLY A 24 -8.09 -15.95 44.19
CA GLY A 24 -8.41 -17.20 43.47
C GLY A 24 -7.33 -17.74 42.52
N LYS A 25 -6.10 -17.19 42.52
CA LYS A 25 -5.00 -17.64 41.64
C LYS A 25 -3.82 -18.13 42.45
N GLY A 26 -3.91 -19.36 42.95
CA GLY A 26 -2.80 -20.07 43.58
C GLY A 26 -2.85 -21.58 43.31
N ASN A 27 -1.75 -22.10 42.79
CA ASN A 27 -1.32 -23.50 42.66
C ASN A 27 -2.17 -24.48 41.84
N VAL A 28 -1.62 -24.86 40.68
CA VAL A 28 -1.66 -26.25 40.20
C VAL A 28 -0.26 -26.63 39.69
N ASP A 29 0.20 -27.77 40.18
CA ASP A 29 1.53 -28.34 40.13
C ASP A 29 2.08 -28.71 38.73
N GLU A 30 3.40 -28.67 38.62
CA GLU A 30 4.22 -29.34 37.59
C GLU A 30 3.97 -30.87 37.56
N PRO A 31 4.21 -31.50 36.40
CA PRO A 31 5.24 -32.54 36.43
C PRO A 31 6.22 -32.54 35.24
N ALA A 32 7.47 -32.79 35.62
CA ALA A 32 8.58 -33.49 35.00
C ALA A 32 8.64 -33.73 33.47
N ALA A 33 9.78 -33.26 32.96
CA ALA A 33 10.53 -33.58 31.75
C ALA A 33 10.32 -34.95 31.08
N GLU A 34 10.25 -34.93 29.75
CA GLU A 34 10.88 -35.94 28.89
C GLU A 34 11.49 -35.31 27.63
N ASN A 35 12.73 -35.71 27.37
CA ASN A 35 13.59 -35.33 26.25
C ASN A 35 12.97 -35.62 24.88
N ARG A 36 13.07 -34.66 23.94
CA ARG A 36 13.29 -34.92 22.50
C ARG A 36 13.70 -33.64 21.76
N SER A 37 14.96 -33.61 21.33
CA SER A 37 15.42 -32.80 20.20
C SER A 37 14.79 -33.37 18.91
N PRO A 38 14.48 -32.57 17.88
CA PRO A 38 15.56 -32.22 16.94
C PRO A 38 15.51 -30.80 16.38
N ASN A 39 16.71 -30.32 16.04
CA ASN A 39 17.00 -29.30 15.04
C ASN A 39 16.07 -29.39 13.83
N THR A 40 15.42 -28.27 13.49
CA THR A 40 15.13 -27.94 12.09
C THR A 40 15.56 -26.50 11.84
N ALA A 41 16.68 -26.36 11.13
CA ALA A 41 17.10 -25.12 10.52
C ALA A 41 16.04 -24.67 9.51
N VAL A 42 15.57 -23.44 9.65
CA VAL A 42 14.66 -22.82 8.70
C VAL A 42 15.47 -22.42 7.46
N CYS A 43 15.29 -23.17 6.38
CA CYS A 43 15.84 -22.89 5.05
C CYS A 43 15.24 -21.59 4.48
N PRO A 44 16.04 -20.62 4.01
CA PRO A 44 15.57 -19.38 3.37
C PRO A 44 14.70 -19.61 2.11
N ASP A 45 14.82 -20.78 1.46
CA ASP A 45 14.12 -21.10 0.21
C ASP A 45 12.59 -21.25 0.35
N SER A 46 12.10 -21.45 1.58
CA SER A 46 10.67 -21.58 1.89
C SER A 46 9.87 -20.28 1.67
N ILE A 47 10.54 -19.11 1.76
CA ILE A 47 9.87 -17.81 1.60
C ILE A 47 9.75 -17.46 0.11
N ALA A 48 10.78 -17.78 -0.70
CA ALA A 48 10.77 -17.57 -2.14
C ALA A 48 9.73 -18.46 -2.86
N GLN A 49 9.58 -19.72 -2.43
CA GLN A 49 8.59 -20.63 -3.02
C GLN A 49 7.14 -20.24 -2.68
N LYS A 50 6.89 -19.57 -1.55
CA LYS A 50 5.55 -19.10 -1.17
C LYS A 50 5.11 -17.87 -1.96
N ILE A 51 6.05 -17.06 -2.45
CA ILE A 51 5.79 -15.90 -3.31
C ILE A 51 5.37 -16.32 -4.73
N ALA A 52 5.84 -17.47 -5.22
CA ALA A 52 5.48 -17.99 -6.55
C ALA A 52 4.06 -18.60 -6.62
N VAL A 53 3.48 -19.02 -5.49
CA VAL A 53 2.18 -19.74 -5.46
C VAL A 53 0.99 -18.77 -5.47
N ASP A 54 1.13 -17.56 -4.93
CA ASP A 54 0.04 -16.56 -4.83
C ASP A 54 -0.10 -15.67 -6.08
N ALA A 55 0.72 -15.88 -7.11
CA ALA A 55 0.59 -15.22 -8.42
C ALA A 55 -0.42 -15.91 -9.37
N LYS A 56 -1.24 -16.84 -8.88
CA LYS A 56 -2.34 -17.44 -9.64
C LYS A 56 -3.48 -16.44 -9.79
N LEU A 57 -3.36 -15.60 -10.81
CA LEU A 57 -4.50 -14.97 -11.48
C LEU A 57 -5.42 -16.08 -12.00
N ASP A 58 -6.71 -16.01 -11.65
CA ASP A 58 -7.76 -16.76 -12.34
C ASP A 58 -7.75 -16.35 -13.81
N VAL A 59 -7.11 -17.17 -14.63
CA VAL A 59 -7.24 -17.13 -16.09
C VAL A 59 -8.44 -18.01 -16.40
N GLU A 60 -9.57 -17.38 -16.75
CA GLU A 60 -10.64 -18.08 -17.45
C GLU A 60 -10.04 -18.83 -18.64
N LYS A 61 -10.30 -20.13 -18.70
CA LYS A 61 -9.76 -21.05 -19.71
C LYS A 61 -10.01 -20.50 -21.12
N PRO A 62 -8.95 -20.25 -21.92
CA PRO A 62 -9.16 -20.03 -23.35
C PRO A 62 -9.66 -21.33 -23.97
N LYS A 63 -10.68 -21.20 -24.83
CA LYS A 63 -11.19 -22.29 -25.67
C LYS A 63 -10.02 -22.88 -26.47
N ARG A 64 -9.94 -24.22 -26.50
CA ARG A 64 -8.99 -24.99 -27.31
C ARG A 64 -8.97 -24.47 -28.75
N GLY A 65 -7.79 -24.02 -29.15
CA GLY A 65 -7.36 -23.91 -30.54
C GLY A 65 -6.01 -24.62 -30.62
N ASP A 66 -6.06 -25.95 -30.63
CA ASP A 66 -4.94 -26.77 -31.09
C ASP A 66 -4.78 -26.45 -32.57
N ASP A 67 -3.73 -25.69 -32.93
CA ASP A 67 -3.10 -25.56 -34.27
C ASP A 67 -2.23 -24.29 -34.34
N ALA A 68 -1.15 -24.21 -33.55
CA ALA A 68 -0.15 -23.14 -33.73
C ALA A 68 1.26 -23.47 -33.19
N ILE A 69 1.64 -24.76 -33.17
CA ILE A 69 3.03 -25.16 -32.89
C ILE A 69 3.64 -25.62 -34.21
N MET A 70 4.05 -24.67 -35.07
CA MET A 70 4.94 -24.88 -36.23
C MET A 70 5.19 -23.59 -37.06
N THR A 71 5.11 -22.41 -36.46
CA THR A 71 5.65 -21.20 -37.09
C THR A 71 6.58 -20.52 -36.10
N GLY A 72 7.82 -20.28 -36.51
CA GLY A 72 8.78 -19.47 -35.78
C GLY A 72 8.23 -18.05 -35.66
N ALA A 73 7.36 -17.82 -34.68
CA ALA A 73 6.88 -16.52 -34.31
C ALA A 73 8.08 -15.75 -33.75
N SER A 74 8.69 -14.96 -34.63
CA SER A 74 9.45 -13.77 -34.31
C SER A 74 8.96 -13.17 -33.00
N ILE A 75 9.86 -12.95 -32.05
CA ILE A 75 9.64 -12.09 -30.90
C ILE A 75 9.13 -10.78 -31.51
N GLY A 76 7.82 -10.52 -31.34
CA GLY A 76 7.08 -9.53 -32.12
C GLY A 76 7.82 -8.20 -32.20
N GLU A 77 7.74 -7.58 -33.38
CA GLU A 77 8.32 -6.27 -33.68
C GLU A 77 8.25 -5.34 -32.47
N HIS A 78 9.40 -4.75 -32.12
CA HIS A 78 9.55 -3.70 -31.13
C HIS A 78 8.45 -2.64 -31.35
N ASP A 79 7.45 -2.63 -30.46
CA ASP A 79 6.49 -1.54 -30.41
C ASP A 79 7.19 -0.30 -29.84
N SER A 80 7.81 0.45 -30.77
CA SER A 80 8.68 1.62 -30.55
C SER A 80 8.06 2.74 -29.72
N ALA A 81 6.76 2.67 -29.44
CA ALA A 81 6.07 3.66 -28.62
C ALA A 81 6.64 3.77 -27.20
N TYR A 82 7.17 2.67 -26.63
CA TYR A 82 7.57 2.61 -25.22
C TYR A 82 9.06 2.89 -24.91
N ASP A 83 9.89 3.18 -25.91
CA ASP A 83 11.36 3.20 -25.79
C ASP A 83 11.95 4.36 -24.96
N MET A 84 11.10 5.25 -24.41
CA MET A 84 11.55 6.44 -23.66
C MET A 84 11.34 6.38 -22.14
N PHE A 85 10.77 5.31 -21.60
CA PHE A 85 10.64 5.19 -20.15
C PHE A 85 12.02 4.96 -19.54
N ARG A 86 12.57 6.03 -18.94
CA ARG A 86 13.90 6.19 -18.31
C ARG A 86 14.82 4.96 -18.34
N THR A 87 16.01 5.15 -18.90
CA THR A 87 17.16 4.22 -18.80
C THR A 87 17.77 4.16 -17.39
N GLU A 88 17.47 5.12 -16.51
CA GLU A 88 18.01 5.19 -15.15
C GLU A 88 16.89 5.35 -14.11
N PHE A 89 16.44 4.21 -13.57
CA PHE A 89 15.49 4.13 -12.47
C PHE A 89 16.25 3.86 -11.17
N HIS A 90 16.21 4.78 -10.19
CA HIS A 90 16.92 4.58 -8.93
C HIS A 90 16.12 3.63 -8.02
N ARG A 91 16.47 2.34 -8.08
CA ARG A 91 15.88 1.30 -7.24
C ARG A 91 15.93 1.72 -5.77
N GLY A 92 14.76 1.77 -5.14
CA GLY A 92 14.61 2.10 -3.71
C GLY A 92 14.46 3.60 -3.38
N LEU A 93 14.62 4.49 -4.37
CA LEU A 93 14.35 5.92 -4.22
C LEU A 93 13.09 6.32 -4.99
N ASP A 94 13.00 5.88 -6.24
CA ASP A 94 11.91 6.24 -7.14
C ASP A 94 10.67 5.35 -6.88
N PHE A 95 9.47 5.91 -7.06
CA PHE A 95 8.21 5.18 -6.88
C PHE A 95 7.31 5.27 -8.12
N VAL A 96 6.78 4.14 -8.56
CA VAL A 96 5.87 4.04 -9.71
C VAL A 96 4.43 3.94 -9.24
N TYR A 97 3.62 4.90 -9.68
CA TYR A 97 2.19 4.99 -9.48
C TYR A 97 1.47 4.77 -10.82
N GLY A 98 0.20 4.40 -10.76
CA GLY A 98 -0.60 4.06 -11.93
C GLY A 98 -1.48 2.84 -11.70
N MET A 99 -2.25 2.48 -12.72
CA MET A 99 -3.01 1.23 -12.73
C MET A 99 -2.06 0.03 -12.71
N SER A 100 -2.45 -1.05 -12.01
CA SER A 100 -1.56 -2.17 -11.71
C SER A 100 -0.98 -2.86 -12.95
N ARG A 101 -1.82 -3.12 -13.95
CA ARG A 101 -1.41 -3.78 -15.19
C ARG A 101 -0.54 -2.88 -16.06
N PRO A 102 -0.94 -1.64 -16.41
CA PRO A 102 -0.09 -0.73 -17.17
C PRO A 102 1.26 -0.46 -16.49
N ARG A 103 1.28 -0.13 -15.19
CA ARG A 103 2.56 0.14 -14.50
C ARG A 103 3.49 -1.07 -14.48
N ALA A 104 2.97 -2.30 -14.44
CA ALA A 104 3.79 -3.51 -14.46
C ALA A 104 4.54 -3.67 -15.79
N GLU A 105 3.96 -3.21 -16.91
CA GLU A 105 4.63 -3.23 -18.21
C GLU A 105 5.81 -2.26 -18.25
N TYR A 106 5.64 -1.07 -17.68
CA TYR A 106 6.72 -0.09 -17.52
C TYR A 106 7.87 -0.64 -16.68
N ILE A 107 7.53 -1.23 -15.53
CA ILE A 107 8.53 -1.82 -14.61
C ILE A 107 9.26 -2.97 -15.29
N ARG A 108 8.55 -3.86 -16.01
CA ARG A 108 9.14 -4.99 -16.73
C ARG A 108 10.12 -4.52 -17.81
N LYS A 109 9.74 -3.49 -18.57
CA LYS A 109 10.59 -2.93 -19.65
C LYS A 109 11.82 -2.22 -19.07
N ALA A 110 11.66 -1.42 -18.01
CA ALA A 110 12.77 -0.66 -17.42
C ALA A 110 13.76 -1.51 -16.63
N LEU A 111 13.25 -2.48 -15.85
CA LEU A 111 14.06 -3.21 -14.87
C LEU A 111 14.32 -4.67 -15.27
N GLY A 112 13.77 -5.13 -16.39
CA GLY A 112 13.79 -6.52 -16.83
C GLY A 112 12.79 -7.41 -16.09
N GLY A 113 12.62 -8.65 -16.57
CA GLY A 113 11.70 -9.63 -15.98
C GLY A 113 12.05 -10.04 -14.54
N GLU A 114 13.33 -10.10 -14.20
CA GLU A 114 13.81 -10.49 -12.85
C GLU A 114 13.46 -9.45 -11.77
N ALA A 115 13.34 -8.17 -12.14
CA ALA A 115 12.99 -7.13 -11.18
C ALA A 115 11.55 -7.20 -10.68
N LEU A 116 10.66 -7.91 -11.38
CA LEU A 116 9.31 -8.21 -10.90
C LEU A 116 9.29 -9.38 -9.91
N ALA A 117 10.25 -10.30 -10.02
CA ALA A 117 10.38 -11.47 -9.15
C ALA A 117 11.06 -11.13 -7.82
N LEU A 118 11.96 -10.15 -7.84
CA LEU A 118 12.62 -9.64 -6.64
C LEU A 118 11.71 -8.61 -5.96
N SER A 119 11.58 -8.70 -4.65
CA SER A 119 10.85 -7.79 -3.76
C SER A 119 11.22 -6.29 -3.86
N GLY A 120 12.11 -5.90 -4.78
CA GLY A 120 12.53 -4.54 -5.08
C GLY A 120 11.66 -3.80 -6.11
N VAL A 121 10.43 -4.27 -6.37
CA VAL A 121 9.48 -3.55 -7.23
C VAL A 121 9.18 -2.19 -6.61
N PRO A 122 9.48 -1.09 -7.29
CA PRO A 122 9.41 0.26 -6.72
C PRO A 122 7.97 0.80 -6.70
N THR A 123 7.03 0.03 -6.17
CA THR A 123 5.64 0.43 -6.06
C THR A 123 5.21 0.55 -4.61
N VAL A 124 4.23 1.41 -4.38
CA VAL A 124 3.66 1.60 -3.04
C VAL A 124 2.92 0.36 -2.54
N ASP A 125 2.48 -0.55 -3.42
CA ASP A 125 1.74 -1.75 -3.02
C ASP A 125 2.60 -2.70 -2.19
N MET A 126 3.89 -2.81 -2.55
CA MET A 126 4.85 -3.63 -1.84
C MET A 126 5.04 -3.14 -0.40
N GLN A 127 5.17 -1.83 -0.21
CA GLN A 127 5.21 -1.25 1.13
C GLN A 127 3.88 -1.39 1.87
N ASN A 128 2.74 -1.24 1.17
CA ASN A 128 1.42 -1.39 1.76
C ASN A 128 1.13 -2.80 2.26
N ARG A 129 1.79 -3.84 1.73
CA ARG A 129 1.73 -5.21 2.29
C ARG A 129 2.12 -5.24 3.75
N TYR A 130 3.12 -4.44 4.12
CA TYR A 130 3.64 -4.37 5.48
C TYR A 130 3.01 -3.24 6.31
N ILE A 131 2.70 -2.09 5.72
CA ILE A 131 2.09 -0.97 6.45
C ILE A 131 0.60 -1.22 6.73
N VAL A 132 -0.10 -1.84 5.77
CA VAL A 132 -1.54 -2.11 5.84
C VAL A 132 -1.79 -3.62 5.61
N PRO A 133 -1.28 -4.50 6.50
CA PRO A 133 -1.33 -5.95 6.33
C PRO A 133 -2.76 -6.49 6.26
N GLU A 134 -2.95 -7.60 5.53
CA GLU A 134 -4.26 -8.26 5.38
C GLU A 134 -4.60 -9.19 6.53
N ASN A 135 -3.57 -9.81 7.10
CA ASN A 135 -3.69 -10.86 8.10
C ASN A 135 -2.81 -10.57 9.32
N PRO A 136 -3.11 -11.20 10.47
CA PRO A 136 -2.35 -10.99 11.70
C PRO A 136 -0.89 -11.45 11.63
N ILE A 137 -0.55 -12.39 10.73
CA ILE A 137 0.83 -12.92 10.60
C ILE A 137 1.73 -11.83 10.03
N ASP A 138 1.32 -11.20 8.92
CA ASP A 138 2.04 -10.07 8.31
C ASP A 138 2.11 -8.88 9.29
N ALA A 139 1.06 -8.66 10.08
CA ALA A 139 1.03 -7.59 11.07
C ALA A 139 2.04 -7.76 12.22
N LYS A 140 2.34 -9.01 12.59
CA LYS A 140 3.32 -9.36 13.64
C LYS A 140 4.75 -9.44 13.13
N THR A 141 4.97 -9.39 11.82
CA THR A 141 6.32 -9.47 11.22
C THR A 141 7.15 -8.27 11.66
N ASP A 142 8.37 -8.47 12.15
CA ASP A 142 9.25 -7.36 12.52
C ASP A 142 9.64 -6.54 11.27
N LEU A 143 9.33 -5.24 11.29
CA LEU A 143 9.64 -4.31 10.20
C LEU A 143 11.13 -4.10 9.97
N SER A 144 11.96 -4.28 11.01
CA SER A 144 13.42 -4.22 10.87
C SER A 144 13.98 -5.38 10.04
N MET A 145 13.24 -6.49 9.96
CA MET A 145 13.63 -7.71 9.27
C MET A 145 13.07 -7.82 7.84
N THR A 146 12.21 -6.89 7.41
CA THR A 146 11.58 -6.94 6.07
C THR A 146 12.39 -6.19 5.00
N ASP A 147 12.55 -4.88 5.20
CA ASP A 147 13.20 -3.93 4.30
C ASP A 147 13.32 -2.61 5.07
N GLY A 148 14.54 -2.07 5.18
CA GLY A 148 14.79 -0.79 5.85
C GLY A 148 13.88 0.34 5.36
N LYS A 149 13.48 0.33 4.09
CA LYS A 149 12.55 1.32 3.51
C LYS A 149 11.13 1.23 4.04
N VAL A 150 10.68 0.05 4.43
CA VAL A 150 9.36 -0.12 5.06
C VAL A 150 9.40 0.45 6.47
N LYS A 151 10.48 0.20 7.22
CA LYS A 151 10.66 0.78 8.55
C LYS A 151 10.76 2.31 8.48
N GLU A 152 11.60 2.86 7.59
CA GLU A 152 11.72 4.31 7.37
C GLU A 152 10.33 4.94 7.08
N TYR A 153 9.52 4.28 6.26
CA TYR A 153 8.19 4.76 5.93
C TYR A 153 7.21 4.66 7.12
N HIS A 154 7.30 3.61 7.93
CA HIS A 154 6.54 3.50 9.18
C HIS A 154 6.92 4.60 10.19
N ASP A 155 8.21 4.89 10.33
CA ASP A 155 8.72 5.96 11.20
C ASP A 155 8.21 7.34 10.73
N PHE A 156 8.20 7.58 9.41
CA PHE A 156 7.60 8.77 8.80
C PHE A 156 6.10 8.90 9.15
N LEU A 157 5.34 7.80 9.04
CA LEU A 157 3.91 7.82 9.37
C LEU A 157 3.67 8.15 10.84
N SER A 158 4.49 7.58 11.73
CA SER A 158 4.40 7.75 13.18
C SER A 158 4.64 9.20 13.63
N THR A 159 5.50 9.92 12.90
CA THR A 159 5.88 11.31 13.22
C THR A 159 5.16 12.36 12.35
N HIS A 160 4.29 11.92 11.42
CA HIS A 160 3.64 12.82 10.48
C HIS A 160 2.74 13.85 11.18
N GLU A 161 2.74 15.10 10.70
CA GLU A 161 1.83 16.18 11.17
C GLU A 161 0.34 15.78 11.17
N SER A 162 -0.09 14.94 10.22
CA SER A 162 -1.49 14.55 10.07
C SER A 162 -1.84 13.35 10.94
N GLU A 163 -2.77 13.54 11.87
CA GLU A 163 -3.33 12.45 12.68
C GLU A 163 -3.88 11.31 11.83
N LYS A 164 -4.38 11.62 10.63
CA LYS A 164 -4.88 10.60 9.70
C LYS A 164 -3.78 9.63 9.27
N TYR A 165 -2.54 10.10 9.15
CA TYR A 165 -1.41 9.28 8.77
C TYR A 165 -0.73 8.64 9.99
N ARG A 166 -0.68 9.31 11.14
CA ARG A 166 -0.26 8.65 12.40
C ARG A 166 -1.12 7.45 12.74
N SER A 167 -2.44 7.54 12.50
CA SER A 167 -3.35 6.40 12.68
C SER A 167 -3.07 5.20 11.73
N LEU A 168 -2.28 5.37 10.66
CA LEU A 168 -1.80 4.26 9.82
C LEU A 168 -0.70 3.48 10.51
N ALA A 169 0.21 4.14 11.24
CA ALA A 169 1.31 3.45 11.93
C ALA A 169 0.80 2.43 12.96
N GLN A 170 -0.35 2.75 13.60
CA GLN A 170 -1.06 1.89 14.54
C GLN A 170 -1.94 0.82 13.87
N TYR A 171 -2.12 0.85 12.54
CA TYR A 171 -3.01 -0.09 11.85
C TYR A 171 -2.56 -1.55 12.03
N ARG A 172 -1.25 -1.78 12.02
CA ARG A 172 -0.65 -3.11 12.20
C ARG A 172 -1.04 -3.74 13.54
N GLU A 173 -0.89 -3.00 14.64
CA GLU A 173 -1.26 -3.46 15.99
C GLU A 173 -2.73 -3.88 16.07
N ARG A 174 -3.60 -3.13 15.39
CA ARG A 174 -5.04 -3.42 15.33
C ARG A 174 -5.32 -4.71 14.55
N ILE A 175 -4.63 -4.95 13.45
CA ILE A 175 -4.76 -6.20 12.69
C ILE A 175 -4.15 -7.38 13.45
N ALA A 176 -3.03 -7.19 14.14
CA ALA A 176 -2.44 -8.20 15.01
C ALA A 176 -3.39 -8.61 16.16
N SER A 177 -4.20 -7.66 16.64
CA SER A 177 -5.26 -7.86 17.65
C SER A 177 -6.60 -8.32 17.06
N ASN A 178 -6.64 -8.66 15.76
CA ASN A 178 -7.83 -9.12 15.04
C ASN A 178 -9.02 -8.12 15.04
N ASP A 179 -8.75 -6.82 14.96
CA ASP A 179 -9.78 -5.77 14.85
C ASP A 179 -10.54 -5.87 13.51
N MET A 180 -11.74 -6.46 13.56
CA MET A 180 -12.60 -6.62 12.39
C MET A 180 -13.06 -5.31 11.76
N LYS A 181 -13.15 -4.21 12.52
CA LYS A 181 -13.49 -2.88 11.99
C LYS A 181 -12.33 -2.30 11.19
N ALA A 182 -11.10 -2.54 11.64
CA ALA A 182 -9.90 -2.17 10.88
C ALA A 182 -9.80 -2.96 9.57
N LYS A 183 -10.09 -4.27 9.62
CA LYS A 183 -10.12 -5.15 8.45
C LYS A 183 -11.14 -4.68 7.41
N HIS A 184 -12.38 -4.39 7.81
CA HIS A 184 -13.41 -3.85 6.91
C HIS A 184 -13.05 -2.48 6.30
N LYS A 185 -12.17 -1.71 6.94
CA LYS A 185 -11.73 -0.40 6.46
C LYS A 185 -10.40 -0.45 5.70
N ARG A 186 -9.85 -1.64 5.41
CA ARG A 186 -8.51 -1.80 4.83
C ARG A 186 -8.29 -0.95 3.58
N THR A 187 -9.19 -0.98 2.61
CA THR A 187 -9.09 -0.17 1.37
C THR A 187 -8.92 1.32 1.63
N LYS A 188 -9.58 1.84 2.68
CA LYS A 188 -9.42 3.23 3.11
C LYS A 188 -8.03 3.50 3.67
N TYR A 189 -7.45 2.57 4.42
CA TYR A 189 -6.08 2.67 4.94
C TYR A 189 -5.05 2.54 3.82
N ILE A 190 -5.21 1.61 2.87
CA ILE A 190 -4.37 1.52 1.66
C ILE A 190 -4.37 2.87 0.93
N THR A 191 -5.56 3.41 0.63
CA THR A 191 -5.67 4.70 -0.07
C THR A 191 -4.97 5.85 0.67
N ARG A 192 -4.96 5.83 2.02
CA ARG A 192 -4.27 6.84 2.81
C ARG A 192 -2.76 6.64 2.79
N SER A 193 -2.33 5.38 2.94
CA SER A 193 -0.93 4.98 2.86
C SER A 193 -0.34 5.42 1.52
N CYS A 194 -1.00 5.08 0.41
CA CYS A 194 -0.57 5.52 -0.92
C CYS A 194 -0.30 7.03 -1.05
N LYS A 195 -1.14 7.86 -0.43
CA LYS A 195 -1.01 9.32 -0.44
C LYS A 195 0.09 9.82 0.49
N ALA A 196 0.17 9.25 1.69
CA ALA A 196 1.26 9.57 2.62
C ALA A 196 2.62 9.19 2.01
N LYS A 197 2.68 8.12 1.21
CA LYS A 197 3.90 7.73 0.53
C LYS A 197 4.34 8.74 -0.53
N ILE A 198 3.41 9.38 -1.24
CA ILE A 198 3.74 10.52 -2.14
C ILE A 198 4.45 11.62 -1.34
N GLU A 199 3.91 11.99 -0.18
CA GLU A 199 4.50 13.03 0.67
C GLU A 199 5.88 12.62 1.21
N GLU A 200 6.07 11.36 1.57
CA GLU A 200 7.36 10.83 2.04
C GLU A 200 8.42 10.76 0.93
N THR A 201 8.04 10.31 -0.27
CA THR A 201 8.95 10.27 -1.41
C THR A 201 9.47 11.67 -1.73
N VAL A 202 8.56 12.66 -1.76
CA VAL A 202 8.92 14.07 -2.00
C VAL A 202 9.74 14.65 -0.85
N SER A 203 9.45 14.32 0.40
CA SER A 203 10.20 14.87 1.54
C SER A 203 11.67 14.44 1.55
N LYS A 204 11.99 13.32 0.89
CA LYS A 204 13.36 12.81 0.69
C LYS A 204 14.01 13.32 -0.60
N GLY A 205 13.31 14.12 -1.41
CA GLY A 205 13.79 14.61 -2.69
C GLY A 205 13.80 13.55 -3.81
N ASN A 206 13.07 12.46 -3.63
CA ASN A 206 13.01 11.36 -4.59
C ASN A 206 11.91 11.55 -5.65
N GLN A 207 11.96 10.78 -6.74
CA GLN A 207 11.03 10.93 -7.86
C GLN A 207 9.82 9.98 -7.79
N ILE A 208 8.69 10.49 -8.29
CA ILE A 208 7.44 9.75 -8.49
C ILE A 208 7.18 9.66 -9.99
N HIS A 209 7.00 8.45 -10.48
CA HIS A 209 6.63 8.16 -11.87
C HIS A 209 5.15 7.78 -11.91
N PHE A 210 4.31 8.63 -12.50
CA PHE A 210 2.87 8.41 -12.55
C PHE A 210 2.45 7.97 -13.95
N VAL A 211 2.12 6.69 -14.11
CA VAL A 211 1.63 6.10 -15.36
C VAL A 211 0.14 6.42 -15.50
N LEU A 212 -0.20 7.13 -16.58
CA LEU A 212 -1.56 7.56 -16.92
C LEU A 212 -2.29 6.56 -17.83
N ASP A 213 -1.60 5.54 -18.30
CA ASP A 213 -2.18 4.49 -19.13
C ASP A 213 -3.29 3.75 -18.40
N ASP A 214 -4.33 3.45 -19.17
CA ASP A 214 -5.60 2.92 -18.74
C ASP A 214 -5.69 1.40 -18.97
N GLY A 215 -4.83 0.87 -19.85
CA GLY A 215 -4.78 -0.54 -20.21
C GLY A 215 -6.09 -0.96 -20.88
N ASN A 216 -6.77 -1.95 -20.32
CA ASN A 216 -8.12 -2.35 -20.77
C ASN A 216 -9.24 -1.64 -19.99
N HIS A 217 -8.89 -0.73 -19.08
CA HIS A 217 -9.84 -0.01 -18.25
C HIS A 217 -9.84 1.45 -18.68
N GLY A 218 -10.66 1.81 -19.66
CA GLY A 218 -10.86 3.21 -20.08
C GLY A 218 -11.37 4.06 -18.92
N TRP A 219 -10.44 4.57 -18.11
CA TRP A 219 -10.75 5.45 -17.00
C TRP A 219 -10.72 6.89 -17.52
N GLU A 220 -11.88 7.35 -17.95
CA GLU A 220 -12.02 8.70 -18.50
C GLU A 220 -11.59 9.75 -17.48
N MET A 221 -10.73 10.67 -17.90
CA MET A 221 -10.15 11.69 -17.02
C MET A 221 -11.23 12.59 -16.42
N GLU A 222 -12.32 12.81 -17.15
CA GLU A 222 -13.48 13.56 -16.65
C GLU A 222 -14.14 12.89 -15.45
N ALA A 223 -14.40 11.58 -15.53
CA ALA A 223 -14.93 10.81 -14.41
C ALA A 223 -13.95 10.76 -13.24
N VAL A 224 -12.63 10.73 -13.51
CA VAL A 224 -11.60 10.90 -12.49
C VAL A 224 -11.78 12.23 -11.79
N VAL A 225 -11.79 13.35 -12.50
CA VAL A 225 -11.86 14.70 -11.90
C VAL A 225 -13.18 14.91 -11.14
N LYS A 226 -14.32 14.55 -11.74
CA LYS A 226 -15.66 14.66 -11.13
C LYS A 226 -15.89 13.67 -9.97
N LYS A 227 -15.04 12.64 -9.86
CA LYS A 227 -15.13 11.53 -8.88
C LYS A 227 -16.36 10.66 -9.10
N GLU A 228 -16.68 10.41 -10.35
CA GLU A 228 -17.89 9.69 -10.77
C GLU A 228 -17.57 8.26 -11.21
N GLY A 229 -18.56 7.39 -11.11
CA GLY A 229 -18.48 6.00 -11.57
C GLY A 229 -17.37 5.17 -10.92
N VAL A 230 -16.96 4.12 -11.64
CA VAL A 230 -15.88 3.22 -11.23
C VAL A 230 -14.54 3.97 -11.24
N ALA A 231 -14.26 4.72 -12.30
CA ALA A 231 -13.03 5.50 -12.49
C ALA A 231 -12.78 6.46 -11.32
N GLY A 232 -13.80 7.20 -10.86
CA GLY A 232 -13.71 8.11 -9.72
C GLY A 232 -13.30 7.43 -8.41
N ASN A 233 -13.61 6.13 -8.26
CA ASN A 233 -13.37 5.36 -7.04
C ASN A 233 -12.05 4.58 -7.03
N LEU A 234 -11.35 4.48 -8.16
CA LEU A 234 -10.04 3.84 -8.26
C LEU A 234 -9.04 4.49 -7.29
N ILE A 235 -8.15 3.68 -6.73
CA ILE A 235 -7.09 4.16 -5.83
C ILE A 235 -6.16 5.11 -6.60
N THR A 236 -5.75 4.73 -7.81
CA THR A 236 -4.95 5.58 -8.71
C THR A 236 -5.62 6.93 -9.01
N ALA A 237 -6.94 6.97 -9.13
CA ALA A 237 -7.67 8.24 -9.34
C ALA A 237 -7.61 9.12 -8.10
N LYS A 238 -7.68 8.50 -6.92
CA LYS A 238 -7.54 9.20 -5.64
C LYS A 238 -6.12 9.69 -5.40
N GLU A 239 -5.11 8.99 -5.89
CA GLU A 239 -3.69 9.38 -5.86
C GLU A 239 -3.45 10.55 -6.82
N LEU A 240 -3.89 10.46 -8.08
CA LEU A 240 -3.72 11.52 -9.06
C LEU A 240 -4.37 12.85 -8.61
N ARG A 241 -5.60 12.77 -8.08
CA ARG A 241 -6.27 13.95 -7.48
C ARG A 241 -5.57 14.47 -6.23
N HIS A 242 -4.89 13.61 -5.49
CA HIS A 242 -4.08 14.04 -4.35
C HIS A 242 -2.84 14.80 -4.82
N VAL A 243 -2.16 14.33 -5.87
CA VAL A 243 -1.07 15.06 -6.52
C VAL A 243 -1.57 16.42 -6.99
N TYR A 244 -2.63 16.48 -7.80
CA TYR A 244 -3.18 17.76 -8.29
C TYR A 244 -3.54 18.71 -7.14
N LYS A 245 -4.24 18.21 -6.11
CA LYS A 245 -4.66 19.02 -4.96
C LYS A 245 -3.47 19.67 -4.25
N ASN A 246 -2.34 18.98 -4.18
CA ASN A 246 -1.16 19.38 -3.42
C ASN A 246 0.04 19.73 -4.32
N LYS A 247 -0.18 19.96 -5.61
CA LYS A 247 0.89 20.17 -6.60
C LYS A 247 1.81 21.35 -6.25
N ASP A 248 1.26 22.33 -5.53
CA ASP A 248 1.94 23.54 -5.07
C ASP A 248 2.44 23.45 -3.61
N LYS A 249 2.26 22.29 -2.95
CA LYS A 249 2.72 22.07 -1.56
C LYS A 249 4.24 21.90 -1.56
N VAL A 250 4.92 22.66 -0.70
CA VAL A 250 6.33 22.45 -0.36
C VAL A 250 6.42 21.48 0.82
N ILE A 251 7.20 20.42 0.68
CA ILE A 251 7.42 19.37 1.68
C ILE A 251 8.92 19.22 1.85
N ASN A 252 9.44 19.53 3.03
CA ASN A 252 10.89 19.50 3.31
C ASN A 252 11.73 20.18 2.22
N GLN A 253 11.41 21.43 1.87
CA GLN A 253 12.08 22.23 0.83
C GLN A 253 11.87 21.75 -0.62
N HIS A 254 11.03 20.73 -0.84
CA HIS A 254 10.73 20.18 -2.16
C HIS A 254 9.30 20.51 -2.60
N LEU A 255 9.13 21.09 -3.79
CA LEU A 255 7.82 21.31 -4.39
C LEU A 255 7.26 19.99 -4.91
N LEU A 256 6.06 19.58 -4.49
CA LEU A 256 5.51 18.27 -4.84
C LEU A 256 5.46 18.03 -6.36
N SER A 257 5.00 19.01 -7.14
CA SER A 257 4.90 18.87 -8.60
C SER A 257 6.25 18.71 -9.31
N SER A 258 7.36 19.22 -8.76
CA SER A 258 8.69 19.07 -9.37
C SER A 258 9.27 17.67 -9.22
N HIS A 259 8.64 16.83 -8.39
CA HIS A 259 9.04 15.44 -8.13
C HIS A 259 8.09 14.41 -8.73
N VAL A 260 7.10 14.84 -9.54
CA VAL A 260 6.19 13.93 -10.23
C VAL A 260 6.39 14.05 -11.73
N THR A 261 6.77 12.94 -12.36
CA THR A 261 6.84 12.80 -13.80
C THR A 261 5.68 11.94 -14.31
N PHE A 262 4.94 12.45 -15.28
CA PHE A 262 3.81 11.74 -15.89
C PHE A 262 4.24 10.97 -17.14
N TRP A 263 3.66 9.79 -17.30
CA TRP A 263 3.95 8.89 -18.41
C TRP A 263 2.67 8.41 -19.08
N ARG A 264 2.69 8.36 -20.40
CA ARG A 264 1.60 7.80 -21.21
C ARG A 264 2.22 7.09 -22.41
N LYS A 265 1.85 5.82 -22.62
CA LYS A 265 2.39 4.94 -23.66
C LYS A 265 3.92 4.95 -23.75
N GLY A 266 4.58 4.93 -22.58
CA GLY A 266 6.04 4.94 -22.41
C GLY A 266 6.72 6.29 -22.63
N GLN A 267 5.97 7.34 -23.00
CA GLN A 267 6.50 8.67 -23.24
C GLN A 267 6.23 9.58 -22.05
N LYS A 268 7.19 10.47 -21.77
CA LYS A 268 7.02 11.52 -20.76
C LYS A 268 6.02 12.54 -21.31
N VAL A 269 4.98 12.83 -20.55
CA VAL A 269 3.93 13.79 -20.91
C VAL A 269 3.85 14.92 -19.91
N GLN A 270 3.12 15.99 -20.26
CA GLN A 270 2.83 17.05 -19.32
C GLN A 270 1.84 16.56 -18.25
N ALA A 271 1.75 17.29 -17.14
CA ALA A 271 0.76 16.97 -16.13
C ALA A 271 -0.66 17.12 -16.70
N PRO A 272 -1.63 16.27 -16.31
CA PRO A 272 -2.99 16.30 -16.87
C PRO A 272 -3.70 17.66 -16.78
N TRP A 273 -3.40 18.44 -15.74
CA TRP A 273 -3.96 19.79 -15.54
C TRP A 273 -3.25 20.89 -16.33
N VAL A 274 -2.09 20.60 -16.93
CA VAL A 274 -1.45 21.48 -17.91
C VAL A 274 -2.00 21.16 -19.31
N GLU A 275 -2.20 19.87 -19.62
CA GLU A 275 -2.81 19.45 -20.89
C GLU A 275 -4.27 19.92 -21.02
N ASN A 276 -5.05 19.80 -19.94
CA ASN A 276 -6.48 20.14 -19.94
C ASN A 276 -6.86 20.96 -18.69
N PRO A 277 -6.45 22.23 -18.58
CA PRO A 277 -6.66 23.04 -17.38
C PRO A 277 -8.15 23.21 -17.04
N GLU A 278 -9.00 23.47 -18.05
CA GLU A 278 -10.44 23.68 -17.85
C GLU A 278 -11.13 22.50 -17.16
N LEU A 279 -10.72 21.28 -17.50
CA LEU A 279 -11.26 20.07 -16.86
C LEU A 279 -10.88 20.03 -15.38
N TRP A 280 -9.61 20.28 -15.07
CA TRP A 280 -9.07 20.18 -13.71
C TRP A 280 -9.44 21.36 -12.81
N ASP A 281 -9.78 22.51 -13.38
CA ASP A 281 -10.37 23.64 -12.66
C ASP A 281 -11.75 23.29 -12.10
N GLY A 282 -12.48 22.38 -12.74
CA GLY A 282 -13.72 21.79 -12.25
C GLY A 282 -13.56 20.89 -11.01
N PHE A 283 -12.34 20.57 -10.57
CA PHE A 283 -12.11 19.70 -9.42
C PHE A 283 -12.53 20.35 -8.09
N VAL A 284 -13.70 19.98 -7.57
CA VAL A 284 -14.18 20.47 -6.27
C VAL A 284 -13.58 19.67 -5.11
N ARG A 285 -12.95 20.33 -4.13
CA ARG A 285 -12.45 19.67 -2.90
C ARG A 285 -13.62 19.24 -2.01
N LYS A 286 -13.54 18.03 -1.42
CA LYS A 286 -14.55 17.58 -0.44
C LYS A 286 -14.45 18.47 0.81
N GLY A 287 -15.53 19.20 1.12
CA GLY A 287 -15.59 20.18 2.21
C GLY A 287 -15.57 21.64 1.74
N SER A 288 -15.33 21.90 0.46
CA SER A 288 -15.52 23.22 -0.15
C SER A 288 -16.98 23.38 -0.58
N LYS A 289 -17.92 23.29 0.37
CA LYS A 289 -19.19 23.99 0.18
C LYS A 289 -18.91 25.44 0.57
N LYS A 290 -19.03 26.36 -0.38
CA LYS A 290 -19.27 27.77 -0.07
C LYS A 290 -20.61 27.87 0.65
#